data_AF-A0ABD4ZSA1-F1
#
_entry.id   AF-A0ABD4ZSA1-F1
#
_cell.length_a   1.000
_cell.length_b   1.000
_cell.length_c   1.000
_cell.angle_alpha   90.00
_cell.angle_beta   90.00
_cell.angle_gamma   90.00
#
_symmetry.space_group_name_H-M   'P 1'
#
loop_
_entity.id
_entity.type
_entity.pdbx_description
1 polymer ?
#
loop_
_entity_poly.entity_id
_entity_poly.type
_entity_poly.pdbx_seq_one_letter_code
_entity_poly.pdbx_strand_id
1 'polypeptide(L)'
;MKKVEKEIKVRSTLVTKEYDLYKKKSDKVKALFKFYHRNVPRFWALKGVSFEVRAGESVGIIGINGSGKSTLSNVISGIIPPTSGTMEVNGDTSIIAIGAGLKYQLTGLENIRLKALMSGMTNKEIDKKMDEIVAFADLGDFINQPVKSYSSGMKSRLGFAIAVHNDPDILVIDEALSVGDETFYQKCVDKIMEFKESGKTIFFVSHALGQVEKLCDRTIWMHYGDLRMFGPTEEVMAEYRKFIDWFKKQPKKEQKAYQDKYKENQKAFNLEKLAEKSQDDSLLKEQHLSEQMIQKNLKRTPLGEKMTIPTKGLLTLAIVGTLFCSLVSFSGRSISYALKHPVDAIVQVFK
;
A
#
# COMPACT_ATOMS: atom_id res chain seq x y z
N MET A 1 36.33 18.92 4.48
CA MET A 1 35.26 18.76 3.47
C MET A 1 33.93 18.92 4.18
N LYS A 2 33.11 19.92 3.82
CA LYS A 2 31.74 20.00 4.32
C LYS A 2 31.00 18.75 3.82
N LYS A 3 30.46 17.92 4.72
CA LYS A 3 29.52 16.85 4.33
C LYS A 3 28.40 17.55 3.58
N VAL A 4 28.30 17.32 2.28
CA VAL A 4 27.13 17.74 1.51
C VAL A 4 25.98 16.93 2.08
N GLU A 5 25.07 17.60 2.79
CA GLU A 5 23.88 16.96 3.34
C GLU A 5 23.05 16.45 2.16
N LYS A 6 22.94 15.12 2.05
CA LYS A 6 22.13 14.50 0.99
C LYS A 6 20.66 14.93 1.17
N GLU A 7 20.03 15.28 0.06
CA GLU A 7 18.62 15.69 0.00
C GLU A 7 17.70 14.62 0.60
N ILE A 8 16.64 15.06 1.30
CA ILE A 8 15.60 14.17 1.83
C ILE A 8 14.71 13.72 0.67
N LYS A 9 14.70 12.41 0.41
CA LYS A 9 13.92 11.80 -0.68
C LYS A 9 12.54 11.34 -0.22
N VAL A 10 12.46 10.82 1.01
CA VAL A 10 11.20 10.43 1.66
C VAL A 10 11.18 10.90 3.11
N ARG A 11 10.11 11.56 3.51
CA ARG A 11 9.84 11.95 4.90
C ARG A 11 8.46 11.45 5.32
N SER A 12 8.43 10.71 6.41
CA SER A 12 7.22 10.29 7.10
C SER A 12 7.11 11.07 8.41
N THR A 13 5.98 11.73 8.65
CA THR A 13 5.70 12.46 9.89
C THR A 13 4.37 11.99 10.46
N LEU A 14 4.45 11.21 11.54
CA LEU A 14 3.31 10.69 12.30
C LEU A 14 2.28 9.95 11.43
N VAL A 15 2.76 9.21 10.44
CA VAL A 15 1.90 8.50 9.50
C VAL A 15 1.13 7.38 10.20
N THR A 16 -0.19 7.41 10.06
CA THR A 16 -1.10 6.41 10.59
C THR A 16 -1.94 5.81 9.47
N LYS A 17 -2.41 4.57 9.67
CA LYS A 17 -3.35 3.93 8.74
C LYS A 17 -4.33 3.06 9.49
N GLU A 18 -5.61 3.40 9.38
CA GLU A 18 -6.75 2.67 9.97
C GLU A 18 -7.44 1.85 8.87
N TYR A 19 -7.88 0.64 9.22
CA TYR A 19 -8.72 -0.21 8.39
C TYR A 19 -9.97 -0.66 9.14
N ASP A 20 -11.09 -0.70 8.43
CA ASP A 20 -12.36 -1.25 8.91
C ASP A 20 -12.39 -2.80 8.76
N LEU A 21 -12.69 -3.50 9.85
CA LEU A 21 -12.86 -4.96 9.90
C LEU A 21 -14.32 -5.34 9.63
N TYR A 22 -14.76 -5.18 8.39
CA TYR A 22 -16.07 -5.69 7.95
C TYR A 22 -16.06 -7.22 7.88
N LYS A 23 -17.05 -7.88 8.50
CA LYS A 23 -17.19 -9.35 8.43
C LYS A 23 -17.84 -9.79 7.12
N LYS A 24 -18.77 -9.01 6.57
CA LYS A 24 -19.49 -9.32 5.32
C LYS A 24 -19.53 -8.12 4.37
N LYS A 25 -19.61 -8.38 3.06
CA LYS A 25 -19.81 -7.32 2.04
C LYS A 25 -21.11 -6.53 2.29
N SER A 26 -22.16 -7.20 2.78
CA SER A 26 -23.42 -6.55 3.16
C SER A 26 -23.27 -5.58 4.33
N ASP A 27 -22.28 -5.75 5.22
CA ASP A 27 -22.01 -4.81 6.30
C ASP A 27 -21.50 -3.46 5.76
N LYS A 28 -20.74 -3.47 4.65
CA LYS A 28 -20.30 -2.24 3.96
C LYS A 28 -21.49 -1.46 3.39
N VAL A 29 -22.42 -2.17 2.74
CA VAL A 29 -23.64 -1.57 2.18
C VAL A 29 -24.52 -1.02 3.30
N LYS A 30 -24.71 -1.76 4.39
CA LYS A 30 -25.48 -1.30 5.56
C LYS A 30 -24.85 -0.07 6.24
N ALA A 31 -23.52 0.02 6.29
CA ALA A 31 -22.82 1.17 6.86
C ALA A 31 -23.00 2.47 6.04
N LEU A 32 -23.31 2.37 4.74
CA LEU A 32 -23.65 3.54 3.90
C LEU A 32 -25.01 4.15 4.28
N PHE A 33 -25.95 3.33 4.78
CA PHE A 33 -27.27 3.79 5.23
C PHE A 33 -27.24 4.11 6.72
N LYS A 34 -27.52 5.36 7.09
CA LYS A 34 -27.41 5.96 8.44
C LYS A 34 -28.12 5.20 9.59
N PHE A 35 -28.93 4.19 9.30
CA PHE A 35 -29.66 3.42 10.31
C PHE A 35 -28.85 2.31 10.98
N TYR A 36 -27.62 2.03 10.53
CA TYR A 36 -26.77 1.00 11.13
C TYR A 36 -25.44 1.57 11.62
N HIS A 37 -25.49 2.40 12.65
CA HIS A 37 -24.32 2.76 13.45
C HIS A 37 -23.86 1.57 14.32
N ARG A 38 -23.56 0.42 13.70
CA ARG A 38 -22.71 -0.54 14.39
C ARG A 38 -21.29 0.02 14.40
N ASN A 39 -20.66 0.01 15.58
CA ASN A 39 -19.22 0.13 15.76
C ASN A 39 -18.54 -0.92 14.89
N VAL A 40 -18.24 -0.59 13.63
CA VAL A 40 -17.43 -1.43 12.76
C VAL A 40 -16.09 -1.56 13.47
N PRO A 41 -15.65 -2.77 13.84
CA PRO A 41 -14.37 -2.92 14.52
C PRO A 41 -13.29 -2.37 13.59
N ARG A 42 -12.37 -1.57 14.12
CA ARG A 42 -11.25 -1.02 13.35
C ARG A 42 -9.94 -1.51 13.93
N PHE A 43 -8.89 -1.44 13.13
CA PHE A 43 -7.54 -1.61 13.62
C PHE A 43 -6.59 -0.65 12.91
N TRP A 44 -5.55 -0.24 13.64
CA TRP A 44 -4.49 0.61 13.15
C TRP A 44 -3.32 -0.24 12.66
N ALA A 45 -3.13 -0.28 11.34
CA ALA A 45 -2.00 -0.94 10.69
C ALA A 45 -0.70 -0.15 10.82
N LEU A 46 -0.79 1.19 10.90
CA LEU A 46 0.32 2.11 11.23
C LEU A 46 -0.15 3.08 12.32
N LYS A 47 0.71 3.36 13.30
CA LYS A 47 0.40 4.09 14.55
C LYS A 47 1.32 5.29 14.81
N GLY A 48 1.54 6.13 13.80
CA GLY A 48 2.36 7.34 13.95
C GLY A 48 3.81 7.09 13.60
N VAL A 49 4.03 6.50 12.43
CA VAL A 49 5.37 6.17 11.92
C VAL A 49 6.06 7.45 11.43
N SER A 50 7.23 7.75 11.98
CA SER A 50 8.05 8.91 11.59
C SER A 50 9.47 8.49 11.25
N PHE A 51 10.00 8.92 10.10
CA PHE A 51 11.37 8.66 9.66
C PHE A 51 11.74 9.55 8.46
N GLU A 52 13.05 9.67 8.21
CA GLU A 52 13.59 10.35 7.03
C GLU A 52 14.60 9.46 6.31
N VAL A 53 14.45 9.41 4.98
CA VAL A 53 15.35 8.69 4.06
C VAL A 53 15.92 9.68 3.07
N ARG A 54 17.25 9.65 2.91
CA ARG A 54 17.97 10.53 2.01
C ARG A 54 18.14 9.90 0.63
N ALA A 55 18.41 10.73 -0.37
CA ALA A 55 18.65 10.29 -1.74
C ALA A 55 19.82 9.28 -1.80
N GLY A 56 19.64 8.20 -2.56
CA GLY A 56 20.62 7.12 -2.70
C GLY A 56 20.76 6.19 -1.50
N GLU A 57 19.94 6.35 -0.45
CA GLU A 57 19.89 5.35 0.63
C GLU A 57 19.08 4.12 0.21
N SER A 58 19.56 2.95 0.62
CA SER A 58 18.82 1.69 0.56
C SER A 58 18.30 1.33 1.95
N VAL A 59 16.98 1.13 2.08
CA VAL A 59 16.28 1.00 3.36
C VAL A 59 15.51 -0.31 3.43
N GLY A 60 15.89 -1.18 4.35
CA GLY A 60 15.15 -2.41 4.64
C GLY A 60 13.91 -2.15 5.49
N ILE A 61 12.77 -2.77 5.19
CA ILE A 61 11.58 -2.77 6.05
C ILE A 61 11.36 -4.20 6.55
N ILE A 62 11.65 -4.44 7.83
CA ILE A 62 11.58 -5.75 8.46
C ILE A 62 10.53 -5.80 9.57
N GLY A 63 10.18 -7.02 9.99
CA GLY A 63 9.16 -7.25 11.00
C GLY A 63 8.36 -8.51 10.75
N ILE A 64 7.73 -9.01 11.80
CA ILE A 64 6.88 -10.22 11.74
C ILE A 64 5.60 -9.99 10.92
N ASN A 65 4.87 -11.05 10.64
CA ASN A 65 3.60 -10.96 9.91
C ASN A 65 2.59 -10.12 10.67
N GLY A 66 1.89 -9.23 9.96
CA GLY A 66 0.95 -8.28 10.57
C GLY A 66 1.59 -7.07 11.27
N SER A 67 2.91 -6.87 11.13
CA SER A 67 3.58 -5.71 11.75
C SER A 67 3.35 -4.37 11.05
N GLY A 68 2.78 -4.35 9.84
CA GLY A 68 2.52 -3.13 9.08
C GLY A 68 3.46 -2.86 7.89
N LYS A 69 4.41 -3.76 7.58
CA LYS A 69 5.40 -3.57 6.49
C LYS A 69 4.78 -3.24 5.14
N SER A 70 3.90 -4.11 4.62
CA SER A 70 3.26 -3.90 3.31
C SER A 70 2.33 -2.68 3.33
N THR A 71 1.72 -2.36 4.48
CA THR A 71 0.95 -1.11 4.62
C THR A 71 1.87 0.11 4.49
N LEU A 72 3.02 0.11 5.16
CA LEU A 72 4.00 1.20 5.05
C LEU A 72 4.54 1.32 3.63
N SER A 73 4.91 0.19 3.01
CA SER A 73 5.32 0.09 1.60
C SER A 73 4.30 0.72 0.64
N ASN A 74 3.02 0.38 0.82
CA ASN A 74 1.93 0.94 0.00
C ASN A 74 1.70 2.44 0.23
N VAL A 75 2.00 2.96 1.44
CA VAL A 75 1.92 4.40 1.72
C VAL A 75 3.10 5.15 1.10
N ILE A 76 4.32 4.59 1.19
CA ILE A 76 5.52 5.17 0.56
C ILE A 76 5.37 5.21 -0.97
N SER A 77 4.83 4.16 -1.58
CA SER A 77 4.59 4.07 -3.03
C SER A 77 3.34 4.83 -3.51
N GLY A 78 2.63 5.53 -2.62
CA GLY A 78 1.43 6.30 -2.99
C GLY A 78 0.21 5.46 -3.42
N ILE A 79 0.26 4.13 -3.34
CA ILE A 79 -0.84 3.23 -3.69
C ILE A 79 -2.04 3.45 -2.76
N ILE A 80 -1.75 3.64 -1.47
CA ILE A 80 -2.77 3.99 -0.49
C ILE A 80 -2.34 5.26 0.23
N PRO A 81 -3.26 6.20 0.47
CA PRO A 81 -2.93 7.36 1.27
C PRO A 81 -2.92 7.00 2.76
N PRO A 82 -2.21 7.77 3.60
CA PRO A 82 -2.32 7.66 5.05
C PRO A 82 -3.75 8.02 5.54
N THR A 83 -4.10 7.58 6.75
CA THR A 83 -5.34 8.02 7.44
C THR A 83 -5.15 9.37 8.10
N SER A 84 -4.00 9.59 8.73
CA SER A 84 -3.52 10.86 9.28
C SER A 84 -1.99 10.85 9.21
N GLY A 85 -1.38 12.02 9.44
CA GLY A 85 0.05 12.25 9.25
C GLY A 85 0.38 12.62 7.81
N THR A 86 1.66 12.88 7.56
CA THR A 86 2.15 13.36 6.26
C THR A 86 3.22 12.42 5.75
N MET A 87 3.09 12.02 4.47
CA MET A 87 4.11 11.27 3.73
C MET A 87 4.55 12.15 2.55
N GLU A 88 5.76 12.69 2.62
CA GLU A 88 6.40 13.49 1.58
C GLU A 88 7.34 12.58 0.78
N VAL A 89 7.15 12.52 -0.53
CA VAL A 89 7.90 11.67 -1.45
C VAL A 89 8.36 12.53 -2.62
N ASN A 90 9.66 12.75 -2.72
CA ASN A 90 10.25 13.65 -3.71
C ASN A 90 10.77 12.84 -4.89
N GLY A 91 9.91 12.56 -5.87
CA GLY A 91 10.28 11.83 -7.09
C GLY A 91 9.32 10.69 -7.44
N ASP A 92 9.53 10.09 -8.61
CA ASP A 92 8.68 9.01 -9.11
C ASP A 92 8.94 7.69 -8.37
N THR A 93 7.86 7.07 -7.90
CA THR A 93 7.92 5.77 -7.22
C THR A 93 7.52 4.64 -8.17
N SER A 94 8.22 3.51 -8.06
CA SER A 94 7.85 2.27 -8.72
C SER A 94 7.84 1.13 -7.71
N ILE A 95 6.77 0.34 -7.71
CA ILE A 95 6.66 -0.85 -6.86
C ILE A 95 6.92 -2.12 -7.67
N ILE A 96 7.78 -2.97 -7.13
CA ILE A 96 7.97 -4.35 -7.57
C ILE A 96 7.30 -5.26 -6.55
N ALA A 97 6.12 -5.76 -6.91
CA ALA A 97 5.44 -6.82 -6.17
C ALA A 97 5.05 -7.94 -7.13
N ILE A 98 5.04 -9.18 -6.62
CA ILE A 98 4.72 -10.39 -7.39
C ILE A 98 3.38 -10.20 -8.12
N GLY A 99 3.43 -10.12 -9.46
CA GLY A 99 2.24 -10.01 -10.31
C GLY A 99 1.48 -8.67 -10.25
N ALA A 100 2.02 -7.65 -9.59
CA ALA A 100 1.32 -6.37 -9.44
C ALA A 100 1.04 -5.73 -10.82
N GLY A 101 -0.23 -5.46 -11.11
CA GLY A 101 -0.66 -4.65 -12.25
C GLY A 101 -0.56 -5.29 -13.63
N LEU A 102 -0.21 -6.58 -13.76
CA LEU A 102 -0.25 -7.27 -15.05
C LEU A 102 -1.70 -7.60 -15.45
N LYS A 103 -2.05 -7.40 -16.72
CA LYS A 103 -3.33 -7.80 -17.32
C LYS A 103 -3.18 -9.21 -17.90
N TYR A 104 -3.89 -10.16 -17.31
CA TYR A 104 -3.68 -11.59 -17.58
C TYR A 104 -4.20 -12.00 -18.95
N GLN A 105 -5.11 -11.22 -19.52
CA GLN A 105 -5.66 -11.41 -20.86
C GLN A 105 -4.68 -10.95 -21.95
N LEU A 106 -3.75 -10.06 -21.62
CA LEU A 106 -2.75 -9.52 -22.55
C LEU A 106 -1.49 -10.38 -22.56
N THR A 107 -0.75 -10.32 -23.66
CA THR A 107 0.58 -10.90 -23.84
C THR A 107 1.64 -10.19 -22.98
N GLY A 108 2.84 -10.77 -22.89
CA GLY A 108 3.97 -10.14 -22.22
C GLY A 108 4.33 -8.78 -22.83
N LEU A 109 4.46 -8.71 -24.17
CA LEU A 109 4.74 -7.45 -24.89
C LEU A 109 3.68 -6.37 -24.64
N GLU A 110 2.40 -6.74 -24.71
CA GLU A 110 1.31 -5.79 -24.44
C GLU A 110 1.33 -5.30 -22.99
N ASN A 111 1.71 -6.16 -22.04
CA ASN A 111 1.88 -5.77 -20.64
C ASN A 111 3.06 -4.81 -20.45
N ILE A 112 4.19 -5.03 -21.14
CA ILE A 112 5.34 -4.11 -21.12
C ILE A 112 4.88 -2.74 -21.60
N ARG A 113 4.28 -2.67 -22.79
CA ARG A 113 3.82 -1.41 -23.38
C ARG A 113 2.76 -0.72 -22.51
N LEU A 114 1.74 -1.46 -22.04
CA LEU A 114 0.69 -0.91 -21.17
C LEU A 114 1.27 -0.26 -19.91
N LYS A 115 2.17 -0.96 -19.21
CA LYS A 115 2.75 -0.44 -17.97
C LYS A 115 3.69 0.74 -18.19
N ALA A 116 4.49 0.70 -19.25
CA ALA A 116 5.38 1.82 -19.57
C ALA A 116 4.57 3.08 -19.97
N LEU A 117 3.45 2.92 -20.67
CA LEU A 117 2.50 4.02 -20.91
C LEU A 117 1.89 4.55 -19.61
N MET A 118 1.52 3.66 -18.69
CA MET A 118 0.96 4.05 -17.38
C MET A 118 1.98 4.81 -16.50
N SER A 119 3.27 4.56 -16.68
CA SER A 119 4.34 5.33 -16.02
C SER A 119 4.71 6.62 -16.76
N GLY A 120 3.98 6.99 -17.82
CA GLY A 120 4.17 8.25 -18.53
C GLY A 120 5.15 8.21 -19.71
N MET A 121 5.65 7.03 -20.11
CA MET A 121 6.51 6.93 -21.30
C MET A 121 5.71 7.11 -22.59
N THR A 122 6.35 7.71 -23.59
CA THR A 122 5.86 7.76 -24.96
C THR A 122 6.11 6.43 -25.68
N ASN A 123 5.32 6.12 -26.72
CA ASN A 123 5.55 4.93 -27.55
C ASN A 123 7.00 4.86 -28.08
N LYS A 124 7.60 6.00 -28.42
CA LYS A 124 8.99 6.08 -28.91
C LYS A 124 10.02 5.67 -27.85
N GLU A 125 9.81 6.03 -26.58
CA GLU A 125 10.67 5.60 -25.49
C GLU A 125 10.50 4.12 -25.18
N ILE A 126 9.26 3.63 -25.26
CA ILE A 126 8.94 2.21 -25.07
C ILE A 126 9.63 1.36 -26.13
N ASP A 127 9.52 1.75 -27.40
CA ASP A 127 10.13 0.99 -28.50
C ASP A 127 11.66 0.92 -28.39
N LYS A 128 12.30 1.97 -27.85
CA LYS A 128 13.74 1.96 -27.57
C LYS A 128 14.15 1.02 -26.44
N LYS A 129 13.29 0.83 -25.44
CA LYS A 129 13.56 0.00 -24.24
C LYS A 129 13.00 -1.42 -24.37
N MET A 130 12.16 -1.70 -25.37
CA MET A 130 11.43 -2.96 -25.48
C MET A 130 12.37 -4.17 -25.48
N ASP A 131 13.39 -4.15 -26.33
CA ASP A 131 14.32 -5.28 -26.47
C ASP A 131 15.11 -5.52 -25.18
N GLU A 132 15.53 -4.46 -24.49
CA GLU A 132 16.20 -4.55 -23.18
C GLU A 132 15.29 -5.17 -22.12
N ILE A 133 14.02 -4.75 -22.06
CA ILE A 133 13.03 -5.30 -21.11
C ILE A 133 12.77 -6.78 -21.39
N VAL A 134 12.62 -7.16 -22.66
CA VAL A 134 12.38 -8.54 -23.07
C VAL A 134 13.60 -9.42 -22.76
N ALA A 135 14.80 -8.94 -23.08
CA ALA A 135 16.05 -9.63 -22.78
C ALA A 135 16.28 -9.79 -21.26
N PHE A 136 15.94 -8.78 -20.47
CA PHE A 136 16.03 -8.86 -19.01
C PHE A 136 15.03 -9.88 -18.44
N ALA A 137 13.77 -9.83 -18.89
CA ALA A 137 12.72 -10.76 -18.45
C ALA A 137 13.10 -12.22 -18.77
N ASP A 138 13.75 -12.44 -19.92
CA ASP A 138 14.29 -13.74 -20.37
C ASP A 138 13.19 -14.83 -20.31
N LEU A 139 12.10 -14.55 -21.04
CA LEU A 139 10.91 -15.42 -21.14
C LEU A 139 10.85 -16.19 -22.47
N GLY A 140 11.78 -15.93 -23.39
CA GLY A 140 11.75 -16.48 -24.75
C GLY A 140 10.41 -16.26 -25.44
N ASP A 141 9.93 -17.28 -26.15
CA ASP A 141 8.68 -17.23 -26.93
C ASP A 141 7.42 -16.96 -26.10
N PHE A 142 7.47 -17.20 -24.78
CA PHE A 142 6.34 -16.90 -23.91
C PHE A 142 6.02 -15.40 -23.87
N ILE A 143 6.93 -14.51 -24.24
CA ILE A 143 6.66 -13.06 -24.28
C ILE A 143 5.46 -12.72 -25.19
N ASN A 144 5.21 -13.54 -26.21
CA ASN A 144 4.10 -13.41 -27.15
C ASN A 144 2.82 -14.14 -26.69
N GLN A 145 2.85 -14.82 -25.54
CA GLN A 145 1.72 -15.56 -24.99
C GLN A 145 0.99 -14.74 -23.92
N PRO A 146 -0.34 -14.92 -23.76
CA PRO A 146 -1.11 -14.26 -22.71
C PRO A 146 -0.59 -14.59 -21.31
N VAL A 147 -0.44 -13.58 -20.44
CA VAL A 147 0.13 -13.72 -19.09
C VAL A 147 -0.64 -14.71 -18.20
N LYS A 148 -1.92 -15.00 -18.50
CA LYS A 148 -2.68 -16.06 -17.82
C LYS A 148 -2.01 -17.44 -17.87
N SER A 149 -1.24 -17.75 -18.93
CA SER A 149 -0.52 -19.02 -19.07
C SER A 149 0.82 -19.06 -18.33
N TYR A 150 1.30 -17.93 -17.83
CA TYR A 150 2.61 -17.83 -17.19
C TYR A 150 2.62 -18.48 -15.81
N SER A 151 3.74 -19.10 -15.44
CA SER A 151 4.02 -19.47 -14.06
C SER A 151 4.15 -18.23 -13.16
N SER A 152 4.10 -18.42 -11.83
CA SER A 152 4.35 -17.34 -10.86
C SER A 152 5.75 -16.71 -11.03
N GLY A 153 6.76 -17.54 -11.35
CA GLY A 153 8.12 -17.08 -11.64
C GLY A 153 8.16 -16.16 -12.86
N MET A 154 7.58 -16.60 -13.98
CA MET A 154 7.54 -15.79 -15.21
C MET A 154 6.80 -14.46 -15.03
N LYS A 155 5.68 -14.45 -14.31
CA LYS A 155 4.95 -13.22 -13.96
C LYS A 155 5.81 -12.26 -13.15
N SER A 156 6.61 -12.80 -12.23
CA SER A 156 7.51 -12.01 -11.40
C SER A 156 8.67 -11.45 -12.20
N ARG A 157 9.28 -12.27 -13.07
CA ARG A 157 10.34 -11.87 -14.00
C ARG A 157 9.90 -10.71 -14.90
N LEU A 158 8.73 -10.84 -15.53
CA LEU A 158 8.15 -9.76 -16.34
C LEU A 158 7.87 -8.50 -15.52
N GLY A 159 7.27 -8.67 -14.34
CA GLY A 159 6.96 -7.57 -13.44
C GLY A 159 8.20 -6.79 -13.00
N PHE A 160 9.27 -7.50 -12.65
CA PHE A 160 10.56 -6.93 -12.27
C PHE A 160 11.21 -6.22 -13.46
N ALA A 161 11.30 -6.89 -14.62
CA ALA A 161 11.89 -6.33 -15.83
C ALA A 161 11.26 -4.99 -16.21
N ILE A 162 9.92 -4.90 -16.22
CA ILE A 162 9.23 -3.64 -16.53
C ILE A 162 9.57 -2.57 -15.48
N ALA A 163 9.50 -2.92 -14.19
CA ALA A 163 9.65 -1.95 -13.12
C ALA A 163 11.06 -1.32 -13.04
N VAL A 164 12.11 -2.08 -13.35
CA VAL A 164 13.49 -1.58 -13.35
C VAL A 164 13.90 -0.86 -14.63
N HIS A 165 13.16 -0.99 -15.73
CA HIS A 165 13.43 -0.20 -16.94
C HIS A 165 12.60 1.09 -17.00
N ASN A 166 11.69 1.28 -16.04
CA ASN A 166 10.95 2.51 -15.85
C ASN A 166 11.78 3.68 -15.27
N ASP A 167 13.04 3.43 -14.89
CA ASP A 167 13.97 4.42 -14.33
C ASP A 167 13.39 5.27 -13.17
N PRO A 168 12.78 4.64 -12.15
CA PRO A 168 12.16 5.38 -11.05
C PRO A 168 13.23 6.07 -10.19
N ASP A 169 12.83 7.12 -9.49
CA ASP A 169 13.65 7.76 -8.46
C ASP A 169 13.70 6.94 -7.17
N ILE A 170 12.58 6.27 -6.87
CA ILE A 170 12.38 5.48 -5.67
C ILE A 170 11.84 4.12 -6.06
N LEU A 171 12.59 3.07 -5.74
CA LEU A 171 12.17 1.68 -6.02
C LEU A 171 11.73 0.99 -4.73
N VAL A 172 10.50 0.47 -4.71
CA VAL A 172 9.96 -0.29 -3.59
C VAL A 172 9.86 -1.76 -3.98
N ILE A 173 10.59 -2.65 -3.33
CA ILE A 173 10.63 -4.09 -3.64
C ILE A 173 9.94 -4.85 -2.50
N ASP A 174 8.77 -5.44 -2.77
CA ASP A 174 7.97 -6.17 -1.78
C ASP A 174 7.98 -7.68 -2.08
N GLU A 175 8.80 -8.43 -1.34
CA GLU A 175 8.96 -9.89 -1.42
C GLU A 175 9.25 -10.45 -2.83
N ALA A 176 9.63 -9.58 -3.79
CA ALA A 176 9.73 -9.92 -5.20
C ALA A 176 11.07 -10.54 -5.63
N LEU A 177 12.05 -10.67 -4.73
CA LEU A 177 13.33 -11.31 -5.04
C LEU A 177 13.35 -12.82 -4.78
N SER A 178 12.32 -13.37 -4.14
CA SER A 178 12.23 -14.80 -3.80
C SER A 178 11.64 -15.64 -4.94
N VAL A 179 11.47 -15.07 -6.12
CA VAL A 179 10.73 -15.63 -7.26
C VAL A 179 11.62 -15.67 -8.50
N GLY A 180 12.00 -16.87 -8.90
CA GLY A 180 12.89 -17.11 -10.03
C GLY A 180 13.93 -18.17 -9.72
N ASP A 181 14.82 -18.42 -10.68
CA ASP A 181 16.05 -19.19 -10.50
C ASP A 181 17.18 -18.30 -9.94
N GLU A 182 18.28 -18.92 -9.52
CA GLU A 182 19.46 -18.24 -8.95
C GLU A 182 20.10 -17.24 -9.94
N THR A 183 20.10 -17.58 -11.23
CA THR A 183 20.62 -16.72 -12.30
C THR A 183 19.82 -15.42 -12.40
N PHE A 184 18.49 -15.50 -12.40
CA PHE A 184 17.62 -14.33 -12.43
C PHE A 184 17.71 -13.53 -11.13
N TYR A 185 17.83 -14.20 -9.98
CA TYR A 185 18.07 -13.53 -8.71
C TYR A 185 19.34 -12.67 -8.76
N GLN A 186 20.44 -13.19 -9.30
CA GLN A 186 21.68 -12.43 -9.44
C GLN A 186 21.49 -11.22 -10.37
N LYS A 187 20.83 -11.38 -11.53
CA LYS A 187 20.47 -10.25 -12.42
C LYS A 187 19.70 -9.14 -11.68
N CYS A 188 18.74 -9.52 -10.83
CA CYS A 188 17.99 -8.56 -10.02
C CYS A 188 18.88 -7.84 -9.01
N VAL A 189 19.76 -8.56 -8.32
CA VAL A 189 20.71 -7.98 -7.35
C VAL A 189 21.65 -7.00 -8.04
N ASP A 190 22.22 -7.38 -9.18
CA ASP A 190 23.13 -6.53 -9.95
C ASP A 190 22.43 -5.23 -10.38
N LYS A 191 21.18 -5.32 -10.85
CA LYS A 191 20.39 -4.14 -11.23
C LYS A 191 20.05 -3.24 -10.03
N ILE A 192 19.78 -3.83 -8.87
CA ILE A 192 19.56 -3.09 -7.62
C ILE A 192 20.83 -2.34 -7.19
N MET A 193 21.99 -2.99 -7.32
CA MET A 193 23.27 -2.34 -7.01
C MET A 193 23.58 -1.20 -7.98
N GLU A 194 23.36 -1.40 -9.29
CA GLU A 194 23.47 -0.34 -10.29
C GLU A 194 22.60 0.88 -9.94
N PHE A 195 21.35 0.64 -9.53
CA PHE A 195 20.45 1.70 -9.07
C PHE A 195 20.97 2.41 -7.81
N LYS A 196 21.49 1.67 -6.85
CA LYS A 196 22.11 2.24 -5.66
C LYS A 196 23.31 3.11 -6.01
N GLU A 197 24.17 2.65 -6.92
CA GLU A 197 25.35 3.38 -7.42
C GLU A 197 24.97 4.65 -8.19
N SER A 198 23.88 4.60 -8.95
CA SER A 198 23.30 5.77 -9.65
C SER A 198 22.54 6.75 -8.72
N GLY A 199 22.52 6.50 -7.41
CA GLY A 199 21.93 7.40 -6.42
C GLY A 199 20.41 7.28 -6.28
N LYS A 200 19.80 6.23 -6.80
CA LYS A 200 18.36 5.95 -6.61
C LYS A 200 18.10 5.47 -5.18
N THR A 201 16.95 5.83 -4.64
CA THR A 201 16.54 5.39 -3.29
C THR A 201 15.78 4.08 -3.38
N ILE A 202 16.08 3.12 -2.52
CA ILE A 202 15.48 1.78 -2.58
C ILE A 202 14.85 1.44 -1.24
N PHE A 203 13.59 0.98 -1.24
CA PHE A 203 12.95 0.36 -0.09
C PHE A 203 12.82 -1.14 -0.33
N PHE A 204 13.40 -1.93 0.56
CA PHE A 204 13.42 -3.37 0.45
C PHE A 204 12.57 -4.01 1.56
N VAL A 205 11.39 -4.51 1.21
CA VAL A 205 10.49 -5.21 2.13
C VAL A 205 10.69 -6.70 1.98
N SER A 206 11.29 -7.31 3.00
CA SER A 206 11.62 -8.74 2.94
C SER A 206 11.63 -9.38 4.31
N HIS A 207 11.27 -10.66 4.31
CA HIS A 207 11.47 -11.58 5.43
C HIS A 207 12.84 -12.29 5.38
N ALA A 208 13.55 -12.22 4.26
CA ALA A 208 14.87 -12.77 4.08
C ALA A 208 15.94 -11.81 4.65
N LEU A 209 16.23 -11.97 5.93
CA LEU A 209 17.15 -11.12 6.69
C LEU A 209 18.54 -10.96 6.04
N GLY A 210 19.09 -12.04 5.47
CA GLY A 210 20.40 -11.97 4.81
C GLY A 210 20.41 -11.09 3.56
N GLN A 211 19.27 -10.92 2.88
CA GLN A 211 19.17 -10.00 1.74
C GLN A 211 19.15 -8.54 2.22
N VAL A 212 18.40 -8.27 3.30
CA VAL A 212 18.34 -6.93 3.91
C VAL A 212 19.74 -6.48 4.33
N GLU A 213 20.51 -7.34 5.00
CA GLU A 213 21.87 -7.02 5.44
C GLU A 213 22.85 -6.72 4.31
N LYS A 214 22.73 -7.44 3.19
CA LYS A 214 23.63 -7.25 2.05
C LYS A 214 23.28 -6.00 1.24
N LEU A 215 21.99 -5.67 1.14
CA LEU A 215 21.50 -4.68 0.19
C LEU A 215 21.19 -3.32 0.81
N CYS A 216 20.91 -3.25 2.12
CA CYS A 216 20.42 -2.04 2.78
C CYS A 216 21.49 -1.33 3.61
N ASP A 217 21.46 0.00 3.61
CA ASP A 217 22.29 0.85 4.46
C ASP A 217 21.64 1.07 5.84
N ARG A 218 20.31 1.22 5.83
CA ARG A 218 19.48 1.46 7.03
C ARG A 218 18.30 0.51 7.05
N THR A 219 17.73 0.28 8.22
CA THR A 219 16.60 -0.64 8.37
C THR A 219 15.53 -0.07 9.30
N ILE A 220 14.27 -0.14 8.87
CA ILE A 220 13.08 0.11 9.66
C ILE A 220 12.59 -1.23 10.22
N TRP A 221 12.59 -1.36 11.55
CA TRP A 221 11.92 -2.45 12.23
C TRP A 221 10.49 -2.07 12.60
N MET A 222 9.53 -2.63 11.85
CA MET A 222 8.11 -2.52 12.15
C MET A 222 7.66 -3.57 13.17
N HIS A 223 6.88 -3.13 14.16
CA HIS A 223 6.32 -4.00 15.20
C HIS A 223 4.86 -3.61 15.51
N TYR A 224 3.91 -4.38 14.98
CA TYR A 224 2.47 -4.18 15.16
C TYR A 224 2.00 -2.74 14.95
N GLY A 225 2.44 -2.11 13.87
CA GLY A 225 2.07 -0.76 13.47
C GLY A 225 2.94 0.36 14.06
N ASP A 226 3.81 0.04 15.01
CA ASP A 226 4.82 0.98 15.50
C ASP A 226 6.14 0.81 14.72
N LEU A 227 6.85 1.92 14.50
CA LEU A 227 8.26 1.89 14.17
C LEU A 227 9.03 1.65 15.48
N ARG A 228 9.56 0.44 15.65
CA ARG A 228 10.24 0.04 16.89
C ARG A 228 11.70 0.48 16.92
N MET A 229 12.36 0.47 15.75
CA MET A 229 13.73 0.94 15.60
C MET A 229 13.97 1.36 14.15
N PHE A 230 14.76 2.41 13.94
CA PHE A 230 15.24 2.84 12.63
C PHE A 230 16.66 3.37 12.76
N GLY A 231 17.58 2.87 11.94
CA GLY A 231 19.00 3.17 12.08
C GLY A 231 19.85 2.36 11.09
N PRO A 232 21.17 2.33 11.28
CA PRO A 232 22.08 1.48 10.50
C PRO A 232 21.61 0.02 10.49
N THR A 233 21.68 -0.63 9.33
CA THR A 233 21.12 -1.97 9.16
C THR A 233 21.70 -2.97 10.15
N GLU A 234 23.01 -2.97 10.39
CA GLU A 234 23.67 -3.90 11.31
C GLU A 234 23.11 -3.83 12.75
N GLU A 235 22.96 -2.63 13.30
CA GLU A 235 22.44 -2.40 14.65
C GLU A 235 20.99 -2.87 14.79
N VAL A 236 20.14 -2.48 13.84
CA VAL A 236 18.71 -2.83 13.85
C VAL A 236 18.53 -4.34 13.69
N MET A 237 19.34 -4.97 12.85
CA MET A 237 19.30 -6.40 12.61
C MET A 237 19.75 -7.21 13.84
N ALA A 238 20.76 -6.73 14.57
CA ALA A 238 21.18 -7.35 15.83
C ALA A 238 20.04 -7.36 16.87
N GLU A 239 19.37 -6.22 17.06
CA GLU A 239 18.22 -6.13 17.98
C GLU A 239 17.02 -6.94 17.51
N TYR A 240 16.75 -6.96 16.20
CA TYR A 240 15.68 -7.77 15.64
C TYR A 240 15.92 -9.26 15.86
N ARG A 241 17.15 -9.75 15.65
CA ARG A 241 17.52 -11.16 15.90
C ARG A 241 17.34 -11.54 17.36
N LYS A 242 17.82 -10.71 18.30
CA LYS A 242 17.60 -10.93 19.73
C LYS A 242 16.12 -11.09 20.05
N PHE A 243 15.27 -10.24 19.48
CA PHE A 243 13.82 -10.36 19.64
C PHE A 243 13.26 -11.67 19.05
N ILE A 244 13.67 -12.05 17.84
CA ILE A 244 13.18 -13.29 17.21
C ILE A 244 13.60 -14.53 17.99
N ASP A 245 14.85 -14.58 18.46
CA ASP A 245 15.37 -15.68 19.25
C ASP A 245 14.65 -15.79 20.60
N TRP A 246 14.45 -14.65 21.27
CA TRP A 246 13.62 -14.60 22.48
C TRP A 246 12.19 -15.08 22.22
N PHE A 247 11.54 -14.59 21.15
CA PHE A 247 10.16 -14.89 20.83
C PHE A 247 9.96 -16.39 20.50
N LYS A 248 10.88 -16.98 19.74
CA LYS A 248 10.86 -18.41 19.40
C LYS A 248 11.03 -19.31 20.63
N LYS A 249 11.80 -18.87 21.64
CA LYS A 249 12.01 -19.60 22.89
C LYS A 249 10.79 -19.58 23.81
N GLN A 250 9.84 -18.65 23.63
CA GLN A 250 8.64 -18.60 24.46
C GLN A 250 7.70 -19.79 24.17
N PRO A 251 6.97 -20.32 25.18
CA PRO A 251 5.90 -21.29 24.96
C PRO A 251 4.85 -20.79 23.97
N LYS A 252 4.23 -21.69 23.18
CA LYS A 252 3.20 -21.31 22.19
C LYS A 252 2.04 -20.48 22.78
N LYS A 253 1.66 -20.76 24.03
CA LYS A 253 0.63 -20.00 24.76
C LYS A 253 1.06 -18.54 25.00
N GLU A 254 2.31 -18.31 25.38
CA GLU A 254 2.87 -16.98 25.63
C GLU A 254 3.12 -16.22 24.32
N GLN A 255 3.59 -16.92 23.28
CA GLN A 255 3.67 -16.34 21.93
C GLN A 255 2.30 -15.81 21.50
N LYS A 256 1.25 -16.62 21.64
CA LYS A 256 -0.12 -16.20 21.29
C LYS A 256 -0.59 -15.04 22.15
N ALA A 257 -0.39 -15.08 23.47
CA ALA A 257 -0.75 -13.99 24.37
C ALA A 257 -0.03 -12.68 24.02
N TYR A 258 1.26 -12.76 23.65
CA TYR A 258 2.02 -11.61 23.15
C TYR A 258 1.39 -11.04 21.87
N GLN A 259 1.12 -11.89 20.87
CA GLN A 259 0.51 -11.44 19.62
C GLN A 259 -0.88 -10.81 19.84
N ASP A 260 -1.71 -11.42 20.70
CA ASP A 260 -3.06 -10.95 20.98
C ASP A 260 -3.05 -9.61 21.71
N LYS A 261 -2.16 -9.42 22.70
CA LYS A 261 -1.91 -8.13 23.36
C LYS A 261 -1.59 -7.03 22.35
N TYR A 262 -0.68 -7.26 21.42
CA TYR A 262 -0.33 -6.24 20.43
C TYR A 262 -1.45 -5.97 19.41
N LYS A 263 -2.22 -6.99 19.03
CA LYS A 263 -3.42 -6.80 18.18
C LYS A 263 -4.51 -6.01 18.91
N GLU A 264 -4.66 -6.19 20.22
CA GLU A 264 -5.56 -5.37 21.03
C GLU A 264 -5.07 -3.92 21.10
N ASN A 265 -3.77 -3.71 21.28
CA ASN A 265 -3.18 -2.36 21.21
C ASN A 265 -3.42 -1.68 19.85
N GLN A 266 -3.37 -2.42 18.74
CA GLN A 266 -3.72 -1.89 17.41
C GLN A 266 -5.19 -1.48 17.30
N LYS A 267 -6.10 -2.10 18.07
CA LYS A 267 -7.52 -1.73 18.09
C LYS A 267 -7.81 -0.59 19.07
N ALA A 268 -7.08 -0.53 20.17
CA ALA A 268 -7.24 0.47 21.23
C ALA A 268 -6.49 1.78 20.96
N PHE A 269 -5.66 1.83 19.91
CA PHE A 269 -4.90 3.02 19.54
C PHE A 269 -5.82 4.20 19.22
N ASN A 270 -5.42 5.39 19.68
CA ASN A 270 -6.13 6.65 19.50
C ASN A 270 -5.14 7.75 19.07
N LEU A 271 -5.58 8.60 18.14
CA LEU A 271 -4.81 9.74 17.63
C LEU A 271 -4.53 10.80 18.69
N GLU A 272 -5.42 10.99 19.67
CA GLU A 272 -5.21 11.98 20.75
C GLU A 272 -4.00 11.60 21.61
N LYS A 273 -3.91 10.32 22.01
CA LYS A 273 -2.75 9.79 22.75
C LYS A 273 -1.46 9.86 21.93
N LEU A 274 -1.55 9.70 20.61
CA LEU A 274 -0.40 9.90 19.74
C LEU A 274 0.05 11.37 19.76
N ALA A 275 -0.89 12.32 19.68
CA ALA A 275 -0.58 13.75 19.70
C ALA A 275 0.15 14.15 20.98
N GLU A 276 -0.34 13.71 22.15
CA GLU A 276 0.30 13.94 23.46
C GLU A 276 1.73 13.40 23.48
N LYS A 277 1.92 12.13 23.09
CA LYS A 277 3.25 11.50 23.07
C LYS A 277 4.22 12.19 22.10
N SER A 278 3.72 12.76 21.01
CA SER A 278 4.53 13.37 19.95
C SER A 278 5.13 14.72 20.35
N GLN A 279 4.63 15.36 21.41
CA GLN A 279 5.14 16.66 21.89
C GLN A 279 6.57 16.56 22.42
N ASP A 280 6.96 15.38 22.91
CA ASP A 280 8.29 15.15 23.50
C ASP A 280 9.29 14.45 22.57
N ASP A 281 8.88 14.10 21.34
CA ASP A 281 9.71 13.35 20.40
C ASP A 281 10.85 14.22 19.84
N SER A 282 12.10 13.80 20.07
CA SER A 282 13.31 14.52 19.64
C SER A 282 13.42 14.67 18.13
N LEU A 283 12.98 13.66 17.35
CA LEU A 283 13.03 13.69 15.89
C LEU A 283 12.01 14.68 15.32
N LEU A 284 10.83 14.80 15.94
CA LEU A 284 9.83 15.79 15.54
C LEU A 284 10.24 17.22 15.92
N LYS A 285 10.97 17.38 17.02
CA LYS A 285 11.57 18.67 17.43
C LYS A 285 12.64 19.11 16.44
N GLU A 286 13.51 18.20 15.97
CA GLU A 286 14.49 18.47 14.91
C GLU A 286 13.84 18.88 13.58
N GLN A 287 12.64 18.36 13.30
CA GLN A 287 11.83 18.75 12.13
C GLN A 287 11.11 20.12 12.28
N HIS A 288 11.33 20.86 13.38
CA HIS A 288 10.71 22.16 13.67
C HIS A 288 9.16 22.18 13.58
N LEU A 289 8.51 21.04 13.83
CA LEU A 289 7.05 20.94 13.80
C LEU A 289 6.45 21.63 15.03
N SER A 290 5.69 22.72 14.82
CA SER A 290 4.92 23.34 15.90
C SER A 290 3.78 22.42 16.36
N GLU A 291 3.32 22.58 17.61
CA GLU A 291 2.18 21.82 18.15
C GLU A 291 0.93 21.93 17.26
N GLN A 292 0.70 23.11 16.67
CA GLN A 292 -0.39 23.36 15.73
C GLN A 292 -0.25 22.54 14.44
N MET A 293 0.98 22.36 13.95
CA MET A 293 1.25 21.51 12.78
C MET A 293 1.08 20.02 13.10
N ILE A 294 1.49 19.57 14.30
CA ILE A 294 1.26 18.19 14.75
C ILE A 294 -0.24 17.90 14.81
N GLN A 295 -1.03 18.78 15.44
CA GLN A 295 -2.49 18.63 15.49
C GLN A 295 -3.12 18.67 14.09
N LYS A 296 -2.64 19.55 13.20
CA LYS A 296 -3.10 19.64 11.81
C LYS A 296 -2.80 18.36 11.03
N ASN A 297 -1.58 17.82 11.15
CA ASN A 297 -1.17 16.59 10.47
C ASN A 297 -1.95 15.38 10.98
N LEU A 298 -2.29 15.35 12.27
CA LEU A 298 -3.08 14.27 12.86
C LEU A 298 -4.59 14.35 12.55
N LYS A 299 -5.09 15.46 11.99
CA LYS A 299 -6.44 15.49 11.41
C LYS A 299 -6.48 14.46 10.28
N ARG A 300 -7.55 13.65 10.29
CA ARG A 300 -7.74 12.61 9.27
C ARG A 300 -7.63 13.24 7.90
N THR A 301 -6.73 12.71 7.07
CA THR A 301 -6.62 13.10 5.66
C THR A 301 -8.01 12.88 5.05
N PRO A 302 -8.65 13.90 4.47
CA PRO A 302 -9.99 13.77 3.91
C PRO A 302 -9.90 12.91 2.64
N LEU A 303 -9.95 11.60 2.81
CA LEU A 303 -9.94 10.64 1.73
C LEU A 303 -11.10 9.68 1.90
N GLY A 304 -12.04 9.81 0.97
CA GLY A 304 -13.40 9.33 1.14
C GLY A 304 -14.19 10.33 1.97
N GLU A 305 -14.54 11.47 1.37
CA GLU A 305 -15.67 12.23 1.87
C GLU A 305 -16.83 11.24 2.05
N LYS A 306 -17.29 11.08 3.29
CA LYS A 306 -18.63 10.56 3.53
C LYS A 306 -19.53 11.35 2.60
N MET A 307 -20.24 10.68 1.68
CA MET A 307 -21.13 11.36 0.74
C MET A 307 -21.86 12.50 1.44
N THR A 308 -21.76 13.70 0.88
CA THR A 308 -22.39 14.87 1.47
C THR A 308 -23.90 14.60 1.63
N ILE A 309 -24.54 15.28 2.59
CA ILE A 309 -26.00 15.12 2.79
C ILE A 309 -26.78 15.31 1.47
N PRO A 310 -26.45 16.30 0.60
CA PRO A 310 -27.01 16.40 -0.74
C PRO A 310 -26.79 15.16 -1.61
N THR A 311 -25.56 14.66 -1.71
CA THR A 311 -25.24 13.49 -2.54
C THR A 311 -26.00 12.24 -2.05
N LYS A 312 -26.19 12.10 -0.72
CA LYS A 312 -27.00 11.03 -0.13
C LYS A 312 -28.48 11.15 -0.50
N GLY A 313 -29.02 12.36 -0.46
CA GLY A 313 -30.40 12.63 -0.88
C GLY A 313 -30.62 12.27 -2.35
N LEU A 314 -29.71 12.70 -3.22
CA LEU A 314 -29.75 12.39 -4.65
C LEU A 314 -29.70 10.88 -4.92
N LEU A 315 -28.77 10.16 -4.28
CA LEU A 315 -28.65 8.71 -4.43
C LEU A 315 -29.91 7.99 -3.95
N THR A 316 -30.48 8.43 -2.82
CA THR A 316 -31.71 7.84 -2.28
C THR A 316 -32.87 8.05 -3.23
N LEU A 317 -33.03 9.26 -3.79
CA LEU A 317 -34.02 9.56 -4.82
C LEU A 317 -33.82 8.72 -6.08
N ALA A 318 -32.57 8.54 -6.54
CA ALA A 318 -32.27 7.72 -7.70
C ALA A 318 -32.63 6.24 -7.47
N ILE A 319 -32.34 5.70 -6.28
CA ILE A 319 -32.71 4.33 -5.90
C ILE A 319 -34.23 4.18 -5.87
N VAL A 320 -34.94 5.09 -5.18
CA VAL A 320 -36.40 5.07 -5.08
C VAL A 320 -37.04 5.23 -6.46
N GLY A 321 -36.54 6.14 -7.30
CA GLY A 321 -37.01 6.34 -8.67
C GLY A 321 -36.79 5.12 -9.55
N THR A 322 -35.63 4.47 -9.44
CA THR A 322 -35.34 3.22 -10.18
C THR A 322 -36.26 2.09 -9.73
N LEU A 323 -36.49 1.97 -8.42
CA LEU A 323 -37.40 0.97 -7.86
C LEU A 323 -38.84 1.22 -8.32
N PHE A 324 -39.28 2.48 -8.31
CA PHE A 324 -40.58 2.89 -8.81
C PHE A 324 -40.74 2.58 -10.30
N CYS A 325 -39.80 3.02 -11.16
CA CYS A 325 -39.84 2.71 -12.60
C CYS A 325 -39.82 1.20 -12.87
N SER A 326 -39.08 0.43 -12.08
CA SER A 326 -39.06 -1.04 -12.19
C SER A 326 -40.44 -1.63 -11.84
N LEU A 327 -41.05 -1.20 -10.74
CA LEU A 327 -42.40 -1.63 -10.35
C LEU A 327 -43.46 -1.24 -11.38
N VAL A 328 -43.37 -0.03 -11.95
CA VAL A 328 -44.25 0.43 -13.02
C VAL A 328 -44.09 -0.44 -14.27
N SER A 329 -42.85 -0.75 -14.65
CA SER A 329 -42.56 -1.67 -15.76
C SER A 329 -43.14 -3.06 -15.54
N PHE A 330 -43.07 -3.59 -14.30
CA PHE A 330 -43.68 -4.88 -13.95
C PHE A 330 -45.22 -4.83 -13.92
N SER A 331 -45.81 -3.69 -13.56
CA SER A 331 -47.27 -3.50 -13.55
C SER A 331 -47.88 -3.41 -14.96
N GLY A 332 -47.06 -3.22 -16.00
CA GLY A 332 -47.50 -3.03 -17.38
C GLY A 332 -48.21 -1.69 -17.65
N ARG A 333 -48.17 -0.73 -16.71
CA ARG A 333 -48.82 0.59 -16.84
C ARG A 333 -47.84 1.66 -17.32
N SER A 334 -48.38 2.75 -17.87
CA SER A 334 -47.57 3.90 -18.25
C SER A 334 -47.07 4.67 -17.01
N ILE A 335 -45.90 5.31 -17.14
CA ILE A 335 -45.31 6.14 -16.07
C ILE A 335 -46.27 7.26 -15.65
N SER A 336 -46.98 7.86 -16.62
CA SER A 336 -47.98 8.91 -16.37
C SER A 336 -49.13 8.42 -15.49
N TYR A 337 -49.60 7.19 -15.71
CA TYR A 337 -50.63 6.58 -14.87
C TYR A 337 -50.11 6.34 -13.45
N ALA A 338 -48.91 5.75 -13.32
CA ALA A 338 -48.33 5.41 -12.03
C ALA A 338 -48.04 6.65 -11.16
N LEU A 339 -47.71 7.79 -11.77
CA LEU A 339 -47.54 9.06 -11.04
C LEU A 339 -48.84 9.58 -10.44
N LYS A 340 -50.00 9.33 -11.09
CA LYS A 340 -51.32 9.73 -10.60
C LYS A 340 -51.91 8.72 -9.60
N HIS A 341 -51.59 7.44 -9.76
CA HIS A 341 -52.10 6.33 -8.96
C HIS A 341 -50.97 5.41 -8.44
N PRO A 342 -50.09 5.91 -7.57
CA PRO A 342 -48.87 5.19 -7.16
C PRO A 342 -49.18 3.93 -6.35
N VAL A 343 -50.23 3.94 -5.51
CA VAL A 343 -50.62 2.80 -4.68
C VAL A 343 -51.14 1.64 -5.55
N ASP A 344 -52.02 1.93 -6.51
CA ASP A 344 -52.61 0.92 -7.39
C ASP A 344 -51.56 0.26 -8.31
N ALA A 345 -50.60 1.05 -8.79
CA ALA A 345 -49.50 0.55 -9.61
C ALA A 345 -48.60 -0.43 -8.84
N ILE A 346 -48.41 -0.21 -7.53
CA ILE A 346 -47.60 -1.10 -6.68
C ILE A 346 -48.40 -2.35 -6.27
N VAL A 347 -49.66 -2.19 -5.84
CA VAL A 347 -50.50 -3.30 -5.36
C VAL A 347 -50.73 -4.36 -6.45
N GLN A 348 -50.80 -3.96 -7.71
CA GLN A 348 -50.96 -4.90 -8.83
C GLN A 348 -49.74 -5.78 -9.11
N VAL A 349 -48.53 -5.35 -8.75
CA VAL A 349 -47.31 -6.16 -8.95
C VAL A 349 -47.27 -7.38 -8.00
N PHE A 350 -47.98 -7.28 -6.87
CA PHE A 350 -48.00 -8.32 -5.82
C PHE A 350 -49.28 -9.16 -5.79
N LYS A 351 -50.20 -8.94 -6.76
CA LYS A 351 -51.33 -9.83 -7.05
C LYS A 351 -50.96 -10.72 -8.22
#